data_AF-A0A6C7WX61-F1
#
_entry.id   AF-A0A6C7WX61-F1
#
_cell.length_a   1.000
_cell.length_b   1.000
_cell.length_c   1.000
_cell.angle_alpha   90.00
_cell.angle_beta   90.00
_cell.angle_gamma   90.00
#
_symmetry.space_group_name_H-M   'P 1'
#
loop_
_entity.id
_entity.type
_entity.pdbx_description
1 polymer ?
#
loop_
_entity_poly.entity_id
_entity_poly.type
_entity_poly.pdbx_seq_one_letter_code
_entity_poly.pdbx_strand_id
1 'polypeptide(L)'
;MDNNFSYEEIIAQLNKCAEKKLKKELLKYKSKDYFIEYLKEIYFSIPAKPRKVFISKEIKERVLDKKIRKAINNIEYKLKKGEDVNSFLSNRHDNNDKMLSSFGIHHFHLGKYNQNEQKYERTGELLYCFLPYYNDNLIYFIDVLPHGYWYYQEMFDIIQKNWPDVLQYTQSFTVKDISEKDIKKLRKYNINFIPSLKSGELVFSNFGYMSNGDPTYVCLCKMNIRKQIEHI
;
A
#
# COMPACT_ATOMS: atom_id res chain seq x y z
N MET A 1 32.59 9.23 -30.36
CA MET A 1 31.45 8.31 -30.56
C MET A 1 30.60 8.47 -29.33
N ASP A 2 29.51 9.21 -29.46
CA ASP A 2 28.59 9.46 -28.35
C ASP A 2 27.84 8.16 -28.05
N ASN A 3 28.25 7.48 -26.97
CA ASN A 3 27.60 6.28 -26.45
C ASN A 3 26.31 6.63 -25.68
N ASN A 4 25.48 7.53 -26.21
CA ASN A 4 24.22 7.88 -25.59
C ASN A 4 23.18 6.83 -25.99
N PHE A 5 22.85 5.94 -25.06
CA PHE A 5 21.72 5.04 -25.21
C PHE A 5 20.43 5.86 -25.28
N SER A 6 19.56 5.53 -26.24
CA SER A 6 18.23 6.12 -26.30
C SER A 6 17.37 5.66 -25.11
N TYR A 7 16.38 6.48 -24.75
CA TYR A 7 15.35 6.10 -23.75
C TYR A 7 14.73 4.74 -24.06
N GLU A 8 14.44 4.46 -25.33
CA GLU A 8 13.83 3.21 -25.76
C GLU A 8 14.75 2.00 -25.51
N GLU A 9 16.06 2.14 -25.73
CA GLU A 9 17.02 1.07 -25.46
C GLU A 9 17.13 0.78 -23.96
N ILE A 10 17.18 1.82 -23.12
CA ILE A 10 17.26 1.66 -21.66
C ILE A 10 15.98 1.02 -21.13
N ILE A 11 14.80 1.50 -21.53
CA ILE A 11 13.52 0.91 -21.11
C ILE A 11 13.39 -0.53 -21.59
N ALA A 12 13.81 -0.85 -22.81
CA ALA A 12 13.80 -2.22 -23.31
C ALA A 12 14.66 -3.16 -22.45
N GLN A 13 15.83 -2.68 -21.99
CA GLN A 13 16.69 -3.44 -21.08
C GLN A 13 16.07 -3.59 -19.69
N LEU A 14 15.53 -2.51 -19.10
CA LEU A 14 14.83 -2.56 -17.82
C LEU A 14 13.64 -3.53 -17.86
N ASN A 15 12.88 -3.53 -18.96
CA ASN A 15 11.76 -4.43 -19.16
C ASN A 15 12.21 -5.91 -19.25
N LYS A 16 13.31 -6.21 -19.95
CA LYS A 16 13.90 -7.56 -19.99
C LYS A 16 14.39 -8.02 -18.60
N CYS A 17 15.03 -7.12 -17.85
CA CYS A 17 15.47 -7.42 -16.48
C CYS A 17 14.28 -7.70 -15.56
N ALA A 18 13.25 -6.86 -15.62
CA ALA A 18 12.02 -7.02 -14.86
C ALA A 18 11.29 -8.33 -15.23
N GLU A 19 11.20 -8.66 -16.51
CA GLU A 19 10.63 -9.92 -16.99
C GLU A 19 11.35 -11.12 -16.40
N LYS A 20 12.70 -11.14 -16.46
CA LYS A 20 13.50 -12.24 -15.91
C LYS A 20 13.29 -12.42 -14.41
N LYS A 21 13.22 -11.30 -13.66
CA LYS A 21 12.97 -11.32 -12.21
C LYS A 21 11.57 -11.83 -11.90
N LEU A 22 10.54 -11.22 -12.50
CA LEU A 22 9.15 -11.57 -12.25
C LEU A 22 8.83 -13.01 -12.67
N LYS A 23 9.33 -13.50 -13.81
CA LYS A 23 9.08 -14.90 -14.24
C LYS A 23 9.72 -15.95 -13.33
N LYS A 24 10.84 -15.63 -12.67
CA LYS A 24 11.46 -16.52 -11.68
C LYS A 24 10.58 -16.66 -10.44
N GLU A 25 9.90 -15.60 -10.06
CA GLU A 25 9.04 -15.52 -8.87
C GLU A 25 7.56 -15.86 -9.20
N LEU A 26 7.15 -15.79 -10.47
CA LEU A 26 5.77 -15.91 -10.95
C LEU A 26 5.69 -16.69 -12.26
N LEU A 27 5.60 -18.01 -12.15
CA LEU A 27 5.64 -18.95 -13.28
C LEU A 27 4.54 -18.75 -14.35
N LYS A 28 3.51 -17.92 -14.13
CA LYS A 28 2.37 -17.72 -15.05
C LYS A 28 2.07 -16.27 -15.43
N TYR A 29 2.97 -15.32 -15.13
CA TYR A 29 2.70 -13.90 -15.38
C TYR A 29 3.04 -13.48 -16.82
N LYS A 30 2.09 -12.83 -17.51
CA LYS A 30 2.28 -12.24 -18.85
C LYS A 30 1.86 -10.77 -18.84
N SER A 31 2.81 -9.89 -19.05
CA SER A 31 2.58 -8.45 -19.26
C SER A 31 3.33 -7.99 -20.52
N LYS A 32 2.87 -6.90 -21.13
CA LYS A 32 3.61 -6.19 -22.18
C LYS A 32 4.60 -5.18 -21.60
N ASP A 33 4.40 -4.75 -20.36
CA ASP A 33 5.24 -3.80 -19.63
C ASP A 33 5.63 -4.41 -18.26
N TYR A 34 6.58 -5.34 -18.29
CA TYR A 34 7.11 -5.96 -17.07
C TYR A 34 7.80 -4.94 -16.16
N PHE A 35 8.32 -3.84 -16.71
CA PHE A 35 8.95 -2.81 -15.91
C PHE A 35 7.94 -2.11 -14.98
N ILE A 36 6.77 -1.70 -15.49
CA ILE A 36 5.69 -1.18 -14.64
C ILE A 36 5.25 -2.20 -13.59
N GLU A 37 5.15 -3.47 -13.96
CA GLU A 37 4.75 -4.54 -13.04
C GLU A 37 5.78 -4.76 -11.93
N TYR A 38 7.06 -4.60 -12.25
CA TYR A 38 8.13 -4.60 -11.26
C TYR A 38 8.07 -3.38 -10.33
N LEU A 39 7.76 -2.19 -10.85
CA LEU A 39 7.58 -1.00 -10.02
C LEU A 39 6.36 -1.14 -9.09
N LYS A 40 5.26 -1.73 -9.57
CA LYS A 40 4.10 -2.08 -8.73
C LYS A 40 4.49 -3.05 -7.62
N GLU A 41 5.31 -4.05 -7.93
CA GLU A 41 5.78 -4.99 -6.92
C GLU A 41 6.51 -4.28 -5.79
N ILE A 42 7.41 -3.38 -6.13
CA ILE A 42 8.12 -2.57 -5.12
C ILE A 42 7.12 -1.71 -4.35
N TYR A 43 6.16 -1.09 -5.04
CA TYR A 43 5.19 -0.16 -4.43
C TYR A 43 4.25 -0.84 -3.42
N PHE A 44 3.75 -2.03 -3.75
CA PHE A 44 2.84 -2.77 -2.86
C PHE A 44 3.55 -3.50 -1.73
N SER A 45 4.85 -3.75 -1.87
CA SER A 45 5.66 -4.46 -0.88
C SER A 45 6.11 -3.55 0.26
N ILE A 46 6.30 -4.16 1.43
CA ILE A 46 6.96 -3.55 2.58
C ILE A 46 8.39 -4.10 2.64
N PRO A 47 9.43 -3.28 2.42
CA PRO A 47 10.83 -3.75 2.45
C PRO A 47 11.19 -4.40 3.79
N ALA A 48 11.93 -5.51 3.78
CA ALA A 48 12.41 -6.17 4.99
C ALA A 48 13.51 -5.33 5.66
N LYS A 49 13.12 -4.54 6.67
CA LYS A 49 14.02 -3.71 7.48
C LYS A 49 13.39 -3.39 8.85
N PRO A 50 14.20 -3.18 9.91
CA PRO A 50 13.68 -2.88 11.24
C PRO A 50 12.80 -1.62 11.24
N ARG A 51 11.65 -1.69 11.92
CA ARG A 51 10.71 -0.57 12.06
C ARG A 51 10.29 -0.33 13.49
N LYS A 52 10.00 0.92 13.80
CA LYS A 52 9.29 1.31 15.03
C LYS A 52 7.80 1.09 14.82
N VAL A 53 7.23 0.18 15.60
CA VAL A 53 5.80 -0.16 15.54
C VAL A 53 5.06 0.62 16.62
N PHE A 54 4.02 1.34 16.21
CA PHE A 54 3.06 1.99 17.10
C PHE A 54 1.72 1.27 17.01
N ILE A 55 1.08 1.06 18.16
CA ILE A 55 -0.21 0.36 18.24
C ILE A 55 -1.23 1.31 18.87
N SER A 56 -2.35 1.48 18.17
CA SER A 56 -3.46 2.34 18.58
C SER A 56 -4.10 1.88 19.90
N LYS A 57 -4.84 2.78 20.54
CA LYS A 57 -5.67 2.46 21.71
C LYS A 57 -6.78 1.46 21.36
N GLU A 58 -7.35 1.57 20.17
CA GLU A 58 -8.41 0.72 19.62
C GLU A 58 -8.00 -0.77 19.63
N ILE A 59 -6.74 -1.07 19.30
CA ILE A 59 -6.20 -2.45 19.34
C ILE A 59 -5.77 -2.87 20.75
N LYS A 60 -5.21 -1.94 21.54
CA LYS A 60 -4.70 -2.23 22.89
C LYS A 60 -5.83 -2.56 23.87
N GLU A 61 -6.92 -1.81 23.81
CA GLU A 61 -8.02 -1.89 24.75
C GLU A 61 -9.05 -2.98 24.37
N ARG A 62 -9.10 -3.37 23.09
CA ARG A 62 -10.03 -4.38 22.61
C ARG A 62 -9.63 -5.79 23.03
N VAL A 63 -10.60 -6.54 23.55
CA VAL A 63 -10.49 -7.99 23.72
C VAL A 63 -10.56 -8.63 22.34
N LEU A 64 -9.44 -9.23 21.91
CA LEU A 64 -9.32 -9.93 20.62
C LEU A 64 -9.22 -11.43 20.85
N ASP A 65 -9.65 -12.21 19.86
CA ASP A 65 -9.39 -13.65 19.84
C ASP A 65 -7.88 -13.94 20.00
N LYS A 66 -7.56 -15.03 20.70
CA LYS A 66 -6.16 -15.38 21.02
C LYS A 66 -5.32 -15.61 19.75
N LYS A 67 -5.90 -16.17 18.68
CA LYS A 67 -5.19 -16.40 17.41
C LYS A 67 -4.92 -15.08 16.71
N ILE A 68 -5.91 -14.18 16.66
CA ILE A 68 -5.77 -12.82 16.12
C ILE A 68 -4.65 -12.07 16.86
N ARG A 69 -4.70 -12.06 18.20
CA ARG A 69 -3.67 -11.40 19.01
C ARG A 69 -2.28 -11.98 18.75
N LYS A 70 -2.17 -13.30 18.63
CA LYS A 70 -0.90 -13.97 18.30
C LYS A 70 -0.37 -13.57 16.91
N ALA A 71 -1.24 -13.47 15.91
CA ALA A 71 -0.86 -13.03 14.57
C ALA A 71 -0.34 -11.59 14.57
N ILE A 72 -1.02 -10.67 15.25
CA ILE A 72 -0.59 -9.26 15.39
C ILE A 72 0.79 -9.19 16.07
N ASN A 73 0.98 -9.91 17.18
CA ASN A 73 2.25 -9.93 17.90
C ASN A 73 3.39 -10.50 17.04
N ASN A 74 3.10 -11.48 16.18
CA ASN A 74 4.07 -12.03 15.24
C ASN A 74 4.48 -11.00 14.16
N ILE A 75 3.50 -10.29 13.58
CA ILE A 75 3.75 -9.22 12.61
C ILE A 75 4.59 -8.11 13.27
N GLU A 76 4.22 -7.68 14.48
CA GLU A 76 4.97 -6.69 15.25
C GLU A 76 6.42 -7.13 15.47
N TYR A 77 6.63 -8.37 15.92
CA TYR A 77 7.95 -8.93 16.15
C TYR A 77 8.81 -8.90 14.87
N LYS A 78 8.26 -9.38 13.76
CA LYS A 78 8.93 -9.41 12.46
C LYS A 78 9.32 -8.01 11.98
N LEU A 79 8.40 -7.05 12.07
CA LEU A 79 8.66 -5.65 11.72
C LEU A 79 9.78 -5.04 12.57
N LYS A 80 9.78 -5.29 13.89
CA LYS A 80 10.83 -4.80 14.80
C LYS A 80 12.20 -5.42 14.50
N LYS A 81 12.24 -6.68 14.06
CA LYS A 81 13.48 -7.38 13.65
C LYS A 81 13.93 -7.08 12.23
N GLY A 82 13.04 -6.54 11.40
CA GLY A 82 13.29 -6.32 9.98
C GLY A 82 13.19 -7.56 9.13
N GLU A 83 12.43 -8.55 9.59
CA GLU A 83 12.10 -9.73 8.80
C GLU A 83 11.02 -9.40 7.74
N ASP A 84 10.94 -10.26 6.72
CA ASP A 84 9.90 -10.15 5.70
C ASP A 84 8.50 -10.39 6.28
N VAL A 85 7.58 -9.50 5.90
CA VAL A 85 6.15 -9.54 6.24
C VAL A 85 5.25 -9.55 5.01
N ASN A 86 5.80 -9.61 3.80
CA ASN A 86 4.99 -9.53 2.58
C ASN A 86 4.10 -10.77 2.42
N SER A 87 4.45 -11.90 3.03
CA SER A 87 3.58 -13.08 3.10
C SER A 87 2.23 -12.84 3.79
N PHE A 88 2.13 -11.79 4.63
CA PHE A 88 0.89 -11.40 5.30
C PHE A 88 0.02 -10.46 4.44
N LEU A 89 0.58 -9.89 3.37
CA LEU A 89 -0.17 -9.04 2.45
C LEU A 89 -0.94 -9.90 1.43
N SER A 90 -1.89 -9.28 0.73
CA SER A 90 -2.61 -9.96 -0.34
C SER A 90 -1.73 -10.19 -1.57
N ASN A 91 -2.08 -11.19 -2.38
CA ASN A 91 -1.39 -11.43 -3.64
C ASN A 91 -1.62 -10.27 -4.62
N ARG A 92 -0.53 -9.66 -5.07
CA ARG A 92 -0.44 -8.54 -6.03
C ARG A 92 -1.27 -8.64 -7.30
N HIS A 93 -1.61 -9.85 -7.75
CA HIS A 93 -2.29 -10.07 -9.04
C HIS A 93 -3.81 -9.88 -8.97
N ASP A 94 -4.38 -9.86 -7.77
CA ASP A 94 -5.84 -9.92 -7.64
C ASP A 94 -6.49 -8.54 -7.70
N ASN A 95 -5.80 -7.45 -7.33
CA ASN A 95 -6.28 -6.06 -7.41
C ASN A 95 -5.12 -5.10 -7.06
N ASN A 96 -4.92 -4.01 -7.82
CA ASN A 96 -3.90 -2.95 -7.61
C ASN A 96 -4.03 -2.18 -6.27
N ASP A 97 -4.11 -2.88 -5.13
CA ASP A 97 -4.45 -2.43 -3.77
C ASP A 97 -4.91 -0.97 -3.72
N LYS A 98 -6.18 -0.77 -4.07
CA LYS A 98 -6.75 0.58 -4.17
C LYS A 98 -6.84 1.26 -2.81
N MET A 99 -6.81 0.50 -1.71
CA MET A 99 -6.75 1.07 -0.39
C MET A 99 -5.36 1.64 -0.12
N LEU A 100 -4.29 0.88 -0.40
CA LEU A 100 -2.94 1.44 -0.31
C LEU A 100 -2.78 2.64 -1.24
N SER A 101 -3.22 2.52 -2.48
CA SER A 101 -3.05 3.56 -3.49
C SER A 101 -3.79 4.85 -3.13
N SER A 102 -5.03 4.76 -2.66
CA SER A 102 -5.81 5.94 -2.29
C SER A 102 -5.54 6.47 -0.88
N PHE A 103 -5.28 5.60 0.10
CA PHE A 103 -5.22 5.97 1.51
C PHE A 103 -3.82 5.89 2.13
N GLY A 104 -2.88 5.14 1.54
CA GLY A 104 -1.61 4.84 2.19
C GLY A 104 -1.73 3.79 3.30
N ILE A 105 -2.82 3.02 3.30
CA ILE A 105 -3.12 2.02 4.33
C ILE A 105 -2.94 0.61 3.75
N HIS A 106 -2.03 -0.15 4.36
CA HIS A 106 -1.84 -1.56 4.11
C HIS A 106 -2.79 -2.40 4.97
N HIS A 107 -3.06 -3.64 4.56
CA HIS A 107 -3.86 -4.58 5.33
C HIS A 107 -3.17 -5.95 5.39
N PHE A 108 -2.93 -6.45 6.60
CA PHE A 108 -2.34 -7.76 6.83
C PHE A 108 -3.42 -8.80 7.14
N HIS A 109 -3.33 -9.94 6.47
CA HIS A 109 -4.09 -11.15 6.80
C HIS A 109 -3.60 -11.76 8.11
N LEU A 110 -4.54 -12.18 8.96
CA LEU A 110 -4.27 -12.65 10.32
C LEU A 110 -4.52 -14.16 10.49
N GLY A 111 -4.69 -14.89 9.40
CA GLY A 111 -4.99 -16.33 9.40
C GLY A 111 -3.80 -17.24 9.73
N LYS A 112 -3.94 -18.52 9.40
CA LYS A 112 -2.84 -19.49 9.52
C LYS A 112 -1.94 -19.38 8.29
N TYR A 113 -0.64 -19.58 8.46
CA TYR A 113 0.27 -19.65 7.33
C TYR A 113 0.03 -20.94 6.52
N ASN A 114 -0.24 -20.79 5.23
CA ASN A 114 -0.31 -21.87 4.27
C ASN A 114 1.07 -22.04 3.60
N GLN A 115 1.75 -23.15 3.88
CA GLN A 115 3.09 -23.42 3.34
C GLN A 115 3.10 -23.61 1.82
N ASN A 116 2.05 -24.22 1.25
CA ASN A 116 1.98 -24.50 -0.19
C ASN A 116 1.81 -23.21 -1.00
N GLU A 117 1.01 -22.29 -0.47
CA GLU A 117 0.72 -21.00 -1.12
C GLU A 117 1.64 -19.87 -0.65
N GLN A 118 2.52 -20.16 0.32
CA GLN A 118 3.44 -19.21 0.96
C GLN A 118 2.78 -17.92 1.50
N LYS A 119 1.50 -17.99 1.86
CA LYS A 119 0.69 -16.85 2.30
C LYS A 119 -0.16 -17.20 3.52
N TYR A 120 -0.62 -16.18 4.24
CA TYR A 120 -1.57 -16.38 5.33
C TYR A 120 -3.00 -16.53 4.80
N GLU A 121 -3.77 -17.45 5.41
CA GLU A 121 -5.18 -17.66 5.11
C GLU A 121 -5.99 -16.38 5.30
N ARG A 122 -7.02 -16.21 4.47
CA ARG A 122 -7.96 -15.10 4.59
C ARG A 122 -8.87 -15.35 5.79
N THR A 123 -8.63 -14.63 6.87
CA THR A 123 -9.54 -14.56 8.02
C THR A 123 -10.68 -13.59 7.77
N GLY A 124 -11.68 -13.65 8.65
CA GLY A 124 -12.72 -12.63 8.74
C GLY A 124 -12.12 -11.25 9.01
N GLU A 125 -11.06 -11.15 9.82
CA GLU A 125 -10.44 -9.90 10.24
C GLU A 125 -9.08 -9.66 9.57
N LEU A 126 -8.74 -8.37 9.41
CA LEU A 126 -7.47 -7.87 8.90
C LEU A 126 -6.89 -6.84 9.86
N LEU A 127 -5.57 -6.77 9.94
CA LEU A 127 -4.87 -5.69 10.63
C LEU A 127 -4.57 -4.56 9.62
N TYR A 128 -5.17 -3.40 9.83
CA TYR A 128 -4.95 -2.21 9.00
C TYR A 128 -3.80 -1.37 9.55
N CYS A 129 -2.86 -1.00 8.68
CA CYS A 129 -1.64 -0.30 9.06
C CYS A 129 -1.36 0.89 8.16
N PHE A 130 -0.94 2.01 8.75
CA PHE A 130 -0.46 3.17 8.02
C PHE A 130 1.07 3.18 7.99
N LEU A 131 1.64 3.32 6.78
CA LEU A 131 3.06 3.60 6.57
C LEU A 131 3.19 5.01 5.98
N PRO A 132 3.75 5.98 6.72
CA PRO A 132 3.91 7.32 6.19
C PRO A 132 4.91 7.34 5.04
N TYR A 133 4.55 7.95 3.91
CA TYR A 133 5.41 8.04 2.73
C TYR A 133 6.74 8.78 3.01
N TYR A 134 6.74 9.70 3.98
CA TYR A 134 7.90 10.51 4.36
C TYR A 134 8.84 9.79 5.35
N ASN A 135 8.41 8.67 5.96
CA ASN A 135 9.24 7.92 6.89
C ASN A 135 8.82 6.45 6.97
N ASP A 136 9.43 5.63 6.12
CA ASP A 136 9.18 4.19 6.01
C ASP A 136 9.85 3.34 7.11
N ASN A 137 10.49 3.98 8.10
CA ASN A 137 10.97 3.33 9.33
C ASN A 137 9.86 3.22 10.39
N LEU A 138 8.73 3.88 10.19
CA LEU A 138 7.60 3.88 11.11
C LEU A 138 6.45 3.07 10.51
N ILE A 139 5.70 2.39 11.39
CA ILE A 139 4.46 1.73 11.03
C ILE A 139 3.47 1.84 12.17
N TYR A 140 2.22 2.16 11.82
CA TYR A 140 1.15 2.45 12.75
C TYR A 140 0.03 1.44 12.57
N PHE A 141 -0.16 0.58 13.56
CA PHE A 141 -1.27 -0.37 13.60
C PHE A 141 -2.54 0.38 14.02
N ILE A 142 -3.44 0.59 13.06
CA ILE A 142 -4.62 1.45 13.21
C ILE A 142 -5.74 0.70 13.93
N ASP A 143 -6.21 -0.39 13.33
CA ASP A 143 -7.28 -1.21 13.90
C ASP A 143 -7.28 -2.63 13.30
N VAL A 144 -7.99 -3.54 13.96
CA VAL A 144 -8.35 -4.86 13.46
C VAL A 144 -9.82 -4.84 13.08
N LEU A 145 -10.12 -4.90 11.78
CA LEU A 145 -11.50 -4.82 11.29
C LEU A 145 -11.81 -5.99 10.37
N PRO A 146 -13.10 -6.33 10.18
CA PRO A 146 -13.48 -7.33 9.20
C PRO A 146 -12.96 -7.01 7.80
N HIS A 147 -12.81 -8.04 6.99
CA HIS A 147 -12.45 -7.94 5.59
C HIS A 147 -13.58 -7.23 4.84
N GLY A 148 -13.27 -6.12 4.17
CA GLY A 148 -14.26 -5.35 3.41
C GLY A 148 -14.28 -3.86 3.70
N TYR A 149 -13.60 -3.40 4.76
CA TYR A 149 -13.52 -2.00 5.18
C TYR A 149 -12.57 -1.17 4.30
N TRP A 150 -12.69 -1.32 2.99
CA TRP A 150 -11.80 -0.72 1.99
C TRP A 150 -11.99 0.79 1.86
N TYR A 151 -13.18 1.30 2.18
CA TYR A 151 -13.59 2.69 1.98
C TYR A 151 -13.69 3.47 3.28
N TYR A 152 -13.37 2.84 4.41
CA TYR A 152 -13.59 3.36 5.75
C TYR A 152 -12.60 4.48 6.09
N GLN A 153 -13.02 5.73 5.90
CA GLN A 153 -12.17 6.90 6.11
C GLN A 153 -11.88 7.16 7.60
N GLU A 154 -12.70 6.64 8.51
CA GLU A 154 -12.53 6.89 9.95
C GLU A 154 -11.22 6.31 10.53
N MET A 155 -10.51 5.49 9.75
CA MET A 155 -9.13 5.12 10.05
C MET A 155 -8.20 6.33 10.20
N PHE A 156 -8.44 7.41 9.43
CA PHE A 156 -7.69 8.65 9.58
C PHE A 156 -8.00 9.36 10.89
N ASP A 157 -9.25 9.33 11.36
CA ASP A 157 -9.61 9.87 12.68
C ASP A 157 -8.92 9.07 13.81
N ILE A 158 -8.83 7.74 13.68
CA ILE A 158 -8.09 6.89 14.62
C ILE A 158 -6.60 7.29 14.65
N ILE A 159 -5.98 7.47 13.48
CA ILE A 159 -4.57 7.91 13.39
C ILE A 159 -4.44 9.29 14.04
N GLN A 160 -5.29 10.26 13.71
CA GLN A 160 -5.24 11.62 14.23
C GLN A 160 -5.38 11.66 15.76
N LYS A 161 -6.30 10.86 16.31
CA LYS A 161 -6.55 10.79 17.75
C LYS A 161 -5.39 10.14 18.51
N ASN A 162 -4.75 9.13 17.93
CA ASN A 162 -3.64 8.41 18.57
C ASN A 162 -2.29 9.11 18.39
N TRP A 163 -2.07 9.71 17.21
CA TRP A 163 -0.81 10.30 16.79
C TRP A 163 -1.07 11.57 15.94
N PRO A 164 -1.35 12.72 16.59
CA PRO A 164 -1.78 13.96 15.91
C PRO A 164 -0.79 14.50 14.87
N ASP A 165 0.50 14.20 15.02
CA ASP A 165 1.57 14.73 14.16
C ASP A 165 1.86 13.83 12.94
N VAL A 166 1.15 12.70 12.79
CA VAL A 166 1.46 11.70 11.75
C VAL A 166 0.83 12.04 10.41
N LEU A 167 -0.39 12.57 10.42
CA LEU A 167 -1.11 12.95 9.21
C LEU A 167 -0.75 14.38 8.81
N GLN A 168 -0.48 14.55 7.52
CA GLN A 168 -0.54 15.86 6.90
C GLN A 168 -1.96 16.09 6.43
N TYR A 169 -2.53 17.25 6.73
CA TYR A 169 -3.85 17.65 6.28
C TYR A 169 -3.93 19.15 6.03
N THR A 170 -4.91 19.57 5.25
CA THR A 170 -5.22 20.99 5.00
C THR A 170 -6.68 21.27 5.30
N GLN A 171 -6.98 22.49 5.72
CA GLN A 171 -8.35 22.94 5.87
C GLN A 171 -9.07 22.88 4.52
N SER A 172 -10.29 22.35 4.54
CA SER A 172 -11.20 22.37 3.42
C SER A 172 -12.13 23.57 3.55
N PHE A 173 -12.31 24.33 2.47
CA PHE A 173 -13.27 25.43 2.43
C PHE A 173 -14.63 25.00 1.86
N THR A 174 -14.74 23.80 1.27
CA THR A 174 -15.89 23.41 0.42
C THR A 174 -16.25 21.93 0.39
N VAL A 175 -15.41 21.01 0.88
CA VAL A 175 -15.65 19.56 0.69
C VAL A 175 -16.49 19.00 1.83
N LYS A 176 -17.67 18.49 1.49
CA LYS A 176 -18.44 17.58 2.36
C LYS A 176 -17.79 16.20 2.29
N ASP A 177 -17.79 15.50 3.43
CA ASP A 177 -17.31 14.13 3.53
C ASP A 177 -17.93 13.24 2.43
N ILE A 178 -17.10 12.45 1.74
CA ILE A 178 -17.52 11.60 0.63
C ILE A 178 -17.96 10.26 1.22
N SER A 179 -19.20 9.87 0.96
CA SER A 179 -19.72 8.61 1.48
C SER A 179 -18.93 7.40 0.96
N GLU A 180 -18.84 6.32 1.76
CA GLU A 180 -18.19 5.08 1.33
C GLU A 180 -18.78 4.50 0.03
N LYS A 181 -20.09 4.70 -0.18
CA LYS A 181 -20.80 4.30 -1.39
C LYS A 181 -20.27 5.07 -2.61
N ASP A 182 -20.04 6.37 -2.46
CA ASP A 182 -19.49 7.20 -3.53
C ASP A 182 -18.02 6.91 -3.75
N ILE A 183 -17.23 6.73 -2.69
CA ILE A 183 -15.83 6.27 -2.79
C ILE A 183 -15.75 4.97 -3.59
N LYS A 184 -16.60 3.98 -3.27
CA LYS A 184 -16.67 2.72 -4.02
C LYS A 184 -16.97 2.95 -5.50
N LYS A 185 -17.89 3.86 -5.82
CA LYS A 185 -18.25 4.22 -7.20
C LYS A 185 -17.09 4.90 -7.92
N LEU A 186 -16.44 5.87 -7.30
CA LEU A 186 -15.27 6.58 -7.85
C LEU A 186 -14.12 5.61 -8.11
N ARG A 187 -13.80 4.74 -7.15
CA ARG A 187 -12.77 3.70 -7.28
C ARG A 187 -13.08 2.69 -8.38
N LYS A 188 -14.35 2.35 -8.62
CA LYS A 188 -14.74 1.48 -9.74
C LYS A 188 -14.33 2.06 -11.10
N TYR A 189 -14.37 3.38 -11.26
CA TYR A 189 -14.06 4.07 -12.51
C TYR A 189 -12.66 4.70 -12.54
N ASN A 190 -11.78 4.31 -11.63
CA ASN A 190 -10.44 4.89 -11.48
C ASN A 190 -10.44 6.43 -11.34
N ILE A 191 -11.46 6.98 -10.67
CA ILE A 191 -11.51 8.40 -10.31
C ILE A 191 -10.92 8.58 -8.90
N ASN A 192 -10.00 9.53 -8.75
CA ASN A 192 -9.39 9.86 -7.47
C ASN A 192 -10.26 10.82 -6.67
N PHE A 193 -10.08 10.76 -5.36
CA PHE A 193 -10.63 11.69 -4.39
C PHE A 193 -9.58 11.92 -3.30
N ILE A 194 -9.72 13.01 -2.55
CA ILE A 194 -8.88 13.28 -1.39
C ILE A 194 -9.66 12.83 -0.15
N PRO A 195 -9.10 11.93 0.68
CA PRO A 195 -9.77 11.51 1.90
C PRO A 195 -9.91 12.66 2.90
N SER A 196 -10.89 12.58 3.79
CA SER A 196 -11.11 13.58 4.83
C SER A 196 -11.20 12.98 6.23
N LEU A 197 -10.85 13.79 7.23
CA LEU A 197 -11.23 13.57 8.62
C LEU A 197 -12.72 13.87 8.81
N LYS A 198 -13.34 13.34 9.87
CA LYS A 198 -14.73 13.69 10.24
C LYS A 198 -14.92 15.18 10.51
N SER A 199 -13.87 15.85 10.96
CA SER A 199 -13.84 17.30 11.19
C SER A 199 -13.78 18.13 9.89
N GLY A 200 -13.55 17.48 8.74
CA GLY A 200 -13.64 18.10 7.41
C GLY A 200 -12.29 18.46 6.77
N GLU A 201 -11.17 18.33 7.48
CA GLU A 201 -9.85 18.52 6.89
C GLU A 201 -9.52 17.43 5.87
N LEU A 202 -8.86 17.83 4.78
CA LEU A 202 -8.43 16.94 3.71
C LEU A 202 -7.06 16.35 4.04
N VAL A 203 -6.96 15.02 4.04
CA VAL A 203 -5.73 14.28 4.34
C VAL A 203 -4.88 14.13 3.09
N PHE A 204 -3.60 14.47 3.19
CA PHE A 204 -2.62 14.20 2.14
C PHE A 204 -2.25 12.71 2.13
N SER A 205 -2.90 11.93 1.27
CA SER A 205 -2.70 10.50 1.11
C SER A 205 -1.90 10.13 -0.17
N ASN A 206 -1.82 8.84 -0.52
CA ASN A 206 -1.00 8.28 -1.61
C ASN A 206 -1.41 8.63 -3.06
N PHE A 207 -2.22 9.68 -3.27
CA PHE A 207 -2.62 10.22 -4.59
C PHE A 207 -3.35 9.26 -5.54
N GLY A 208 -3.73 8.07 -5.08
CA GLY A 208 -4.60 7.15 -5.80
C GLY A 208 -3.94 6.47 -6.99
N TYR A 209 -4.68 6.42 -8.10
CA TYR A 209 -4.33 5.69 -9.32
C TYR A 209 -4.60 6.54 -10.57
N MET A 210 -3.95 6.21 -11.67
CA MET A 210 -4.20 6.79 -12.99
C MET A 210 -5.45 6.18 -13.63
N SER A 211 -5.91 6.74 -14.74
CA SER A 211 -7.11 6.27 -15.46
C SER A 211 -6.99 4.82 -15.96
N ASN A 212 -5.77 4.35 -16.25
CA ASN A 212 -5.48 2.96 -16.59
C ASN A 212 -5.52 2.00 -15.38
N GLY A 213 -5.70 2.52 -14.17
CA GLY A 213 -5.79 1.76 -12.92
C GLY A 213 -4.46 1.53 -12.21
N ASP A 214 -3.34 1.99 -12.76
CA ASP A 214 -2.03 1.87 -12.12
C ASP A 214 -1.87 2.90 -11.00
N PRO A 215 -1.16 2.60 -9.90
CA PRO A 215 -0.91 3.58 -8.85
C PRO A 215 -0.24 4.84 -9.40
N THR A 216 -0.71 6.02 -8.98
CA THR A 216 -0.16 7.32 -9.41
C THR A 216 1.34 7.37 -9.17
N TYR A 217 1.79 6.89 -8.01
CA TYR A 217 3.21 6.82 -7.65
C TYR A 217 4.07 6.04 -8.66
N VAL A 218 3.57 4.90 -9.14
CA VAL A 218 4.29 4.05 -10.11
C VAL A 218 4.44 4.77 -11.44
N CYS A 219 3.38 5.44 -11.92
CA CYS A 219 3.43 6.22 -13.14
C CYS A 219 4.39 7.42 -13.04
N LEU A 220 4.34 8.14 -11.91
CA LEU A 220 5.27 9.24 -11.64
C LEU A 220 6.73 8.77 -11.60
N CYS A 221 6.99 7.60 -11.00
CA CYS A 221 8.32 6.98 -11.01
C CYS A 221 8.82 6.74 -12.44
N LYS A 222 8.01 6.12 -13.30
CA LYS A 222 8.36 5.89 -14.71
C LYS A 222 8.58 7.20 -15.48
N MET A 223 7.75 8.22 -15.26
CA MET A 223 7.89 9.54 -15.88
C MET A 223 9.19 10.24 -15.46
N ASN A 224 9.56 10.14 -14.19
CA ASN A 224 10.81 10.72 -13.68
C ASN A 224 12.04 10.01 -14.25
N ILE A 225 12.01 8.68 -14.37
CA ILE A 225 13.09 7.91 -15.00
C ILE A 225 13.27 8.35 -16.46
N ARG A 226 12.17 8.49 -17.21
CA ARG A 226 12.20 8.99 -18.59
C ARG A 226 12.90 10.35 -18.67
N LYS A 227 12.45 11.31 -17.86
CA LYS A 227 13.01 12.66 -17.85
C LYS A 227 14.51 12.66 -17.54
N GLN A 228 14.95 11.83 -16.60
CA GLN A 228 16.38 11.73 -16.25
C GLN A 228 17.21 11.14 -17.38
N ILE A 229 16.71 10.10 -18.06
CA ILE A 229 17.39 9.48 -19.21
C ILE A 229 17.49 10.47 -20.38
N GLU A 230 16.47 11.29 -20.63
CA GLU A 230 16.50 12.31 -21.69
C GLU A 230 17.58 13.39 -21.47
N HIS A 231 18.20 13.46 -20.29
CA HIS A 231 19.25 14.40 -19.93
C HIS A 231 20.67 13.78 -19.80
N ILE A 232 20.83 12.48 -20.08
CA ILE A 232 22.12 11.76 -20.05
C ILE A 232 22.48 11.36 -21.47
#